data_AF-A0A1Q8QM98-F1
#
_entry.id   AF-A0A1Q8QM98-F1
#
_cell.length_a   1.000
_cell.length_b   1.000
_cell.length_c   1.000
_cell.angle_alpha   90.00
_cell.angle_beta   90.00
_cell.angle_gamma   90.00
#
_symmetry.space_group_name_H-M   'P 1'
#
loop_
_entity.id
_entity.type
_entity.pdbx_description
1 polymer ?
#
loop_
_entity_poly.entity_id
_entity_poly.type
_entity_poly.pdbx_seq_one_letter_code
_entity_poly.pdbx_strand_id
1 'polypeptide(L)' 'MTLDEQSKIRRQQVNAYRASGQTAAAWCSENNLSINTLRYWLTKCNREDKADLKQEAFIEVEATLRQGSSDHC' A
#
# COMPACT_ATOMS: atom_id res chain seq x y z
N MET A 1 6.81 21.99 -8.11
CA MET A 1 6.43 20.62 -7.71
C MET A 1 5.65 20.69 -6.41
N THR A 2 4.37 20.35 -6.41
CA THR A 2 3.56 20.26 -5.19
C THR A 2 3.90 18.97 -4.44
N LEU A 3 3.58 18.92 -3.14
CA LEU A 3 3.83 17.75 -2.28
C LEU A 3 3.12 16.48 -2.80
N ASP A 4 1.92 16.67 -3.38
CA ASP A 4 1.12 15.59 -3.94
C ASP A 4 1.73 15.01 -5.21
N GLU A 5 2.23 15.86 -6.11
CA GLU A 5 2.92 15.43 -7.33
C GLU A 5 4.12 14.54 -6.98
N GLN A 6 4.92 14.99 -6.02
CA GLN A 6 6.10 14.26 -5.58
C GLN A 6 5.71 12.93 -4.95
N SER A 7 4.64 12.89 -4.16
CA SER A 7 4.13 11.66 -3.56
C SER A 7 3.67 10.65 -4.62
N LYS A 8 3.01 11.10 -5.68
CA LYS A 8 2.60 10.23 -6.81
C LYS A 8 3.81 9.62 -7.52
N ILE A 9 4.82 10.44 -7.83
CA ILE A 9 6.05 9.98 -8.49
C ILE A 9 6.74 8.91 -7.63
N ARG A 10 6.82 9.12 -6.32
CA ARG A 10 7.45 8.16 -5.41
C ARG A 10 6.71 6.83 -5.34
N ARG A 11 5.37 6.83 -5.35
CA ARG A 11 4.58 5.59 -5.43
C ARG A 11 4.79 4.85 -6.75
N GLN A 12 4.85 5.58 -7.87
CA GLN A 12 5.16 4.98 -9.17
C GLN A 12 6.56 4.33 -9.17
N GLN A 13 7.55 5.00 -8.58
CA GLN A 13 8.90 4.46 -8.41
C GLN A 13 8.93 3.18 -7.57
N VAL A 14 8.18 3.13 -6.47
CA VAL A 14 8.05 1.91 -5.65
C VAL A 14 7.42 0.77 -6.44
N ASN A 15 6.39 1.05 -7.25
CA ASN A 15 5.76 0.03 -8.08
C ASN A 15 6.68 -0.47 -9.20
N ALA A 16 7.42 0.44 -9.84
CA ALA A 16 8.44 0.08 -10.83
C ALA A 16 9.55 -0.78 -10.21
N TYR A 17 10.01 -0.45 -9.00
CA TYR A 17 10.96 -1.27 -8.25
C TYR A 17 10.40 -2.67 -7.97
N ARG A 18 9.16 -2.77 -7.43
CA ARG A 18 8.48 -4.05 -7.16
C ARG A 18 8.35 -4.91 -8.43
N ALA A 19 8.04 -4.30 -9.57
CA ALA A 19 7.93 -4.99 -10.86
C ALA A 19 9.29 -5.40 -11.45
N SER A 20 10.37 -4.66 -11.13
CA SER A 20 11.71 -4.94 -11.66
C SER A 20 12.34 -6.23 -11.11
N GLY A 21 11.97 -6.65 -9.90
CA GLY A 21 12.61 -7.77 -9.20
C GLY A 21 14.08 -7.54 -8.84
N GLN A 22 14.61 -6.33 -9.07
CA GLN A 22 15.99 -6.00 -8.77
C GLN A 22 16.23 -5.80 -7.26
N THR A 23 17.50 -5.84 -6.86
CA THR A 23 17.87 -5.41 -5.51
C THR A 23 17.74 -3.89 -5.38
N ALA A 24 17.42 -3.42 -4.17
CA ALA A 24 17.28 -1.99 -3.89
C ALA A 24 18.52 -1.18 -4.31
N ALA A 25 19.73 -1.71 -4.11
CA ALA A 25 20.97 -1.04 -4.47
C ALA A 25 21.13 -0.86 -5.99
N ALA A 26 20.90 -1.92 -6.77
CA ALA A 26 20.99 -1.86 -8.24
C ALA A 26 19.96 -0.88 -8.82
N TRP A 27 18.70 -1.01 -8.39
CA TRP A 27 17.62 -0.15 -8.88
C TRP A 27 17.83 1.32 -8.49
N CYS A 28 18.30 1.58 -7.27
CA CYS A 28 18.66 2.93 -6.81
C CYS A 28 19.80 3.54 -7.61
N SER A 29 20.80 2.74 -7.99
CA SER A 29 21.92 3.18 -8.82
C SER A 29 21.45 3.57 -10.22
N GLU A 30 20.54 2.80 -10.82
CA GLU A 30 19.98 3.08 -12.16
C GLU A 30 19.05 4.30 -12.16
N ASN A 31 18.27 4.48 -11.10
CA ASN A 31 17.23 5.52 -11.00
C ASN A 31 17.71 6.79 -10.27
N ASN A 32 19.01 6.88 -9.99
CA ASN A 32 19.65 7.99 -9.27
C ASN A 32 18.90 8.37 -7.97
N LEU A 33 18.55 7.35 -7.19
CA LEU A 33 17.68 7.48 -6.01
C LEU A 33 18.39 6.92 -4.78
N SER A 34 18.31 7.60 -3.64
CA SER A 34 18.97 7.07 -2.44
C SER A 34 18.24 5.87 -1.85
N ILE A 35 18.98 4.83 -1.47
CA ILE A 35 18.43 3.60 -0.87
C ILE A 35 17.55 3.93 0.35
N ASN A 36 17.95 4.91 1.16
CA ASN A 36 17.18 5.36 2.31
C ASN A 36 15.81 5.92 1.92
N THR A 37 15.75 6.68 0.82
CA THR A 37 14.48 7.19 0.27
C THR A 37 13.59 6.03 -0.17
N LEU A 38 14.14 5.09 -0.95
CA LEU A 38 13.37 3.94 -1.42
C LEU A 38 12.80 3.12 -0.25
N ARG A 39 13.63 2.85 0.76
CA ARG A 39 13.24 2.07 1.95
C ARG A 39 12.17 2.77 2.78
N TYR A 40 12.26 4.09 2.92
CA TYR A 40 11.21 4.90 3.56
C TYR A 40 9.88 4.74 2.82
N TRP A 41 9.87 4.93 1.50
CA TRP A 41 8.64 4.84 0.70
C TRP A 41 8.08 3.41 0.65
N LEU A 42 8.93 2.38 0.58
CA LEU A 42 8.51 0.98 0.72
C LEU A 42 7.79 0.73 2.05
N THR A 43 8.37 1.21 3.15
CA THR A 43 7.78 1.06 4.48
C THR A 43 6.46 1.83 4.59
N LYS A 44 6.40 3.03 4.01
CA LYS A 44 5.19 3.86 3.98
C LYS A 44 4.07 3.19 3.19
N CYS A 45 4.35 2.74 1.96
CA CYS A 45 3.38 2.00 1.15
C CYS A 45 2.92 0.73 1.86
N ASN A 46 3.82 -0.06 2.45
CA ASN A 46 3.43 -1.25 3.21
C ASN A 46 2.54 -0.94 4.43
N ARG A 47 2.65 0.26 5.03
CA ARG A 47 1.76 0.69 6.13
C ARG A 47 0.40 1.12 5.59
N GLU A 48 0.36 1.84 4.48
CA GLU A 48 -0.87 2.21 3.76
C GLU A 48 -1.62 0.93 3.34
N ASP A 49 -0.95 -0.01 2.66
CA ASP A 49 -1.51 -1.30 2.24
C ASP A 49 -2.12 -2.08 3.44
N LYS A 50 -1.44 -2.08 4.60
CA LYS A 50 -1.94 -2.73 5.82
C LYS A 50 -3.09 -1.98 6.49
N ALA A 51 -3.13 -0.67 6.38
CA ALA A 51 -4.23 0.13 6.91
C ALA A 51 -5.50 -0.12 6.10
N ASP A 52 -5.38 -0.21 4.77
CA ASP A 52 -6.47 -0.52 3.86
C ASP A 52 -7.03 -1.93 4.14
N LEU A 53 -6.17 -2.94 4.30
CA LEU A 53 -6.59 -4.30 4.69
C LEU A 53 -7.32 -4.34 6.05
N LYS A 54 -6.93 -3.48 7.00
CA LYS A 54 -7.62 -3.38 8.30
C LYS A 54 -9.01 -2.75 8.18
N GLN A 55 -9.21 -1.86 7.20
CA GLN A 55 -10.51 -1.26 6.94
C GLN A 55 -11.45 -2.26 6.24
N GLU A 56 -10.96 -3.02 5.27
CA GLU A 56 -11.75 -4.05 4.59
C GLU A 56 -12.18 -5.17 5.56
N ALA A 57 -11.28 -5.62 6.44
CA ALA A 57 -11.59 -6.63 7.45
C ALA A 57 -12.63 -6.16 8.48
N PHE A 58 -12.80 -4.86 8.70
CA PHE A 58 -13.81 -4.33 9.62
C PHE A 58 -15.21 -4.29 8.99
N ILE A 59 -15.30 -4.18 7.67
CA ILE A 59 -16.59 -4.11 6.95
C ILE A 59 -17.23 -5.50 6.80
N GLU A 60 -16.42 -6.56 6.69
CA GLU A 60 -16.93 -7.93 6.49
C GLU A 60 -17.64 -8.50 7.74
N VAL A 61 -17.27 -8.07 8.95
CA VAL A 61 -17.83 -8.61 10.20
C VAL A 61 -19.24 -8.08 10.52
N GLU A 62 -19.61 -6.88 10.05
CA GLU A 62 -20.96 -6.32 10.29
C GLU A 62 -22.04 -6.89 9.37
N ALA A 63 -21.68 -7.45 8.21
CA ALA A 63 -22.66 -7.95 7.24
C ALA A 63 -23.32 -9.28 7.64
N THR A 64 -22.72 -10.05 8.56
CA THR A 64 -23.21 -11.40 8.93
C THR A 64 -24.15 -11.43 10.14
N LEU A 65 -24.30 -10.34 10.91
CA LEU A 65 -25.12 -10.32 12.12
C LEU A 65 -26.58 -9.82 11.94
N ARG A 66 -27.04 -9.58 10.70
CA ARG A 66 -28.40 -9.03 10.44
C ARG A 66 -29.40 -9.97 9.78
N GLN A 67 -29.04 -11.22 9.46
CA GLN A 67 -29.98 -12.20 8.90
C GLN A 67 -30.10 -13.43 9.80
N GLY A 68 -30.78 -13.24 10.92
CA GLY A 68 -31.10 -14.31 11.87
C GLY A 68 -32.16 -13.90 12.88
N SER A 69 -33.27 -13.32 12.41
CA SER A 69 -34.49 -13.17 13.22
C SER A 69 -35.69 -13.02 12.29
N SER A 70 -36.10 -14.14 11.69
CA SER A 70 -37.47 -14.29 11.20
C SER A 70 -37.94 -15.64 11.72
N ASP A 71 -38.22 -15.68 13.02
CA ASP A 71 -39.04 -16.73 13.59
C ASP A 71 -40.45 -16.59 13.00
N HIS A 72 -40.81 -17.62 12.25
CA HIS A 72 -42.13 -17.90 11.74
C HIS A 72 -43.10 -18.06 12.93
N CYS A 73 -44.22 -17.33 12.91
CA CYS A 73 -45.40 -17.59 13.73
C CYS A 73 -46.51 -18.02 12.78
#